data_AF-A0A2S2PZ40-F1
#
_entry.id   AF-A0A2S2PZ40-F1
#
_cell.length_a   1.000
_cell.length_b   1.000
_cell.length_c   1.000
_cell.angle_alpha   90.00
_cell.angle_beta   90.00
_cell.angle_gamma   90.00
#
_symmetry.space_group_name_H-M   'P 1'
#
loop_
_entity.id
_entity.type
_entity.pdbx_description
1 polymer ?
#
loop_
_entity_poly.entity_id
_entity_poly.type
_entity_poly.pdbx_seq_one_letter_code
_entity_poly.pdbx_strand_id
1 'polypeptide(L)'
;MHYNETKGGVDSFDQMYHNMNAGRKTKRWPLYIFYNMINIASINAYVIYVHNFYKNRKDTIKPLSRFQFMIRLQEQLVEDCMRSRLSNSKLPHNLKKNIEDCLGIKNVTQTQDRPTEELSSKKRKVCSFCDYKKKAND
;
A
#
# COMPACT_ATOMS: atom_id res chain seq x y z
N MET A 1 -41.78 -3.86 17.29
CA MET A 1 -40.47 -3.62 17.92
C MET A 1 -39.44 -3.19 16.86
N HIS A 2 -39.72 -2.13 16.08
CA HIS A 2 -38.93 -1.76 14.89
C HIS A 2 -37.74 -0.81 15.18
N TYR A 3 -37.87 0.00 16.23
CA TYR A 3 -36.85 1.01 16.59
C TYR A 3 -35.49 0.39 16.98
N ASN A 4 -35.50 -0.71 17.72
CA ASN A 4 -34.25 -1.34 18.18
C ASN A 4 -33.44 -1.95 17.02
N GLU A 5 -34.09 -2.32 15.93
CA GLU A 5 -33.45 -2.90 14.74
C GLU A 5 -32.76 -1.84 13.89
N THR A 6 -33.31 -0.62 13.82
CA THR A 6 -32.83 0.45 12.92
C THR A 6 -31.95 1.49 13.60
N LYS A 7 -32.06 1.66 14.92
CA LYS A 7 -31.29 2.70 15.66
C LYS A 7 -29.77 2.54 15.61
N GLY A 8 -29.28 1.32 15.38
CA GLY A 8 -27.84 1.00 15.46
C GLY A 8 -27.02 1.30 14.21
N GLY A 9 -27.63 1.84 13.14
CA GLY A 9 -26.92 2.07 11.88
C GLY A 9 -25.73 3.03 12.01
N VAL A 10 -25.93 4.15 12.71
CA VAL A 10 -24.87 5.15 12.95
C VAL A 10 -23.81 4.60 13.90
N ASP A 11 -24.21 3.99 15.01
CA ASP A 11 -23.29 3.39 15.98
C ASP A 11 -22.38 2.32 15.34
N SER A 12 -22.96 1.51 14.44
CA SER A 12 -22.20 0.50 13.68
C SER A 12 -21.18 1.14 12.76
N PHE A 13 -21.54 2.24 12.09
CA PHE A 13 -20.63 3.01 11.25
C PHE A 13 -19.50 3.64 12.09
N ASP A 14 -19.82 4.22 13.24
CA ASP A 14 -18.85 4.85 14.14
C ASP A 14 -17.87 3.82 14.74
N GLN A 15 -18.36 2.61 15.05
CA GLN A 15 -17.50 1.51 15.47
C GLN A 15 -16.55 1.09 14.33
N MET A 16 -17.05 0.98 13.10
CA MET A 16 -16.21 0.69 11.94
C MET A 16 -15.14 1.77 11.74
N TYR A 17 -15.53 3.03 11.88
CA TYR A 17 -14.66 4.20 11.78
C TYR A 17 -13.54 4.16 12.83
N HIS A 18 -13.86 3.88 14.09
CA HIS A 18 -12.87 3.83 15.17
C HIS A 18 -11.86 2.69 15.01
N ASN A 19 -12.32 1.53 14.52
CA ASN A 19 -11.46 0.36 14.33
C ASN A 19 -10.39 0.54 13.24
N MET A 20 -10.66 1.36 12.21
CA MET A 20 -9.74 1.60 11.09
C MET A 20 -9.79 3.07 10.68
N ASN A 21 -8.92 3.88 11.29
CA ASN A 21 -8.91 5.33 11.15
C ASN A 21 -7.57 5.84 10.61
N ALA A 22 -7.60 6.65 9.54
CA ALA A 22 -6.44 7.33 8.97
C ALA A 22 -6.07 8.66 9.67
N GLY A 23 -6.85 9.06 10.68
CA GLY A 23 -6.70 10.30 11.43
C GLY A 23 -5.37 10.38 12.18
N ARG A 24 -4.75 11.56 12.13
CA ARG A 24 -3.53 11.88 12.87
C ARG A 24 -3.73 13.11 13.73
N LYS A 25 -2.99 13.20 14.84
CA LYS A 25 -2.95 14.40 15.67
C LYS A 25 -2.49 15.59 14.81
N THR A 26 -3.36 16.58 14.68
CA THR A 26 -3.10 17.79 13.88
C THR A 26 -3.60 19.02 14.64
N LYS A 27 -2.91 20.16 14.46
CA LYS A 27 -3.37 21.48 14.93
C LYS A 27 -4.16 22.23 13.85
N ARG A 28 -4.30 21.65 12.65
CA ARG A 28 -4.98 22.24 11.51
C ARG A 28 -6.33 21.57 11.33
N TRP A 29 -7.41 22.26 11.70
CA TRP A 29 -8.77 21.72 11.64
C TRP A 29 -9.21 21.23 10.25
N PRO A 30 -8.88 21.91 9.13
CA PRO A 30 -9.23 21.39 7.80
C PRO A 30 -8.62 20.02 7.48
N LEU A 31 -7.43 19.74 8.01
CA LEU A 31 -6.76 18.46 7.81
C LEU A 31 -7.46 17.33 8.59
N TYR A 32 -8.06 17.63 9.75
CA TYR A 32 -8.87 16.67 10.48
C TYR A 32 -10.11 16.26 9.66
N ILE A 33 -10.80 17.22 9.05
CA ILE A 33 -11.93 16.95 8.15
C ILE A 33 -11.49 16.07 6.98
N PHE A 34 -10.34 16.39 6.38
CA PHE A 34 -9.79 15.59 5.29
C PHE A 34 -9.58 14.13 5.67
N TYR A 35 -9.01 13.84 6.84
CA TYR A 35 -8.88 12.46 7.32
C TYR A 35 -10.24 11.78 7.51
N ASN A 36 -11.22 12.49 8.07
CA ASN A 36 -12.57 11.95 8.24
C ASN A 36 -13.19 11.61 6.88
N MET A 37 -13.04 12.47 5.87
CA MET A 37 -13.52 12.21 4.51
C MET A 37 -12.91 10.94 3.91
N ILE A 38 -11.60 10.72 4.09
CA ILE A 38 -10.93 9.49 3.62
C ILE A 38 -11.54 8.24 4.29
N ASN A 39 -11.76 8.28 5.60
CA ASN A 39 -12.34 7.14 6.32
C ASN A 39 -13.77 6.83 5.84
N ILE A 40 -14.62 7.87 5.72
CA ILE A 40 -15.99 7.73 5.23
C ILE A 40 -16.00 7.17 3.81
N ALA A 41 -15.18 7.73 2.92
CA ALA A 41 -15.06 7.26 1.54
C ALA A 41 -14.61 5.79 1.47
N SER A 42 -13.68 5.39 2.32
CA SER A 42 -13.16 4.01 2.37
C SER A 42 -14.22 3.00 2.84
N ILE A 43 -15.03 3.36 3.84
CA ILE A 43 -16.15 2.53 4.30
C ILE A 43 -17.20 2.42 3.20
N ASN A 44 -17.59 3.53 2.57
CA ASN A 44 -18.58 3.53 1.50
C ASN A 44 -18.11 2.73 0.27
N ALA A 45 -16.83 2.83 -0.09
CA ALA A 45 -16.23 2.03 -1.14
C ALA A 45 -16.32 0.52 -0.84
N TYR A 46 -16.10 0.12 0.42
CA TYR A 46 -16.26 -1.28 0.83
C TYR A 46 -17.72 -1.75 0.72
N VAL A 47 -18.69 -0.93 1.14
CA VAL A 47 -20.13 -1.25 1.00
C VAL A 47 -20.50 -1.50 -0.47
N ILE A 48 -20.06 -0.61 -1.36
CA ILE A 48 -20.29 -0.74 -2.81
C ILE A 48 -19.60 -2.01 -3.35
N TYR A 49 -18.36 -2.27 -2.95
CA TYR A 49 -17.63 -3.48 -3.33
C TYR A 49 -18.39 -4.75 -2.92
N VAL A 50 -18.84 -4.84 -1.67
CA VAL A 50 -19.59 -6.01 -1.17
C VAL A 50 -20.91 -6.18 -1.91
N HIS A 51 -21.64 -5.08 -2.13
CA HIS A 51 -22.89 -5.11 -2.89
C HIS A 51 -22.67 -5.64 -4.32
N ASN A 52 -21.69 -5.10 -5.03
CA ASN A 52 -21.35 -5.54 -6.38
C ASN A 52 -20.78 -6.96 -6.43
N PHE A 53 -20.06 -7.38 -5.39
CA PHE A 53 -19.55 -8.74 -5.28
C PHE A 53 -20.70 -9.74 -5.29
N TYR A 54 -21.67 -9.61 -4.38
CA TYR A 54 -22.82 -10.53 -4.31
C TYR A 54 -23.78 -10.39 -5.49
N LYS A 55 -23.88 -9.20 -6.09
CA LYS A 55 -24.68 -9.00 -7.31
C LYS A 55 -24.12 -9.78 -8.50
N ASN A 56 -22.80 -9.80 -8.66
CA ASN A 56 -22.13 -10.36 -9.84
C ASN A 56 -21.61 -11.79 -9.63
N ARG A 57 -21.49 -12.26 -8.38
CA ARG A 57 -20.99 -13.59 -8.01
C ARG A 57 -22.03 -14.32 -7.16
N LYS A 58 -22.53 -15.44 -7.70
CA LYS A 58 -23.54 -16.30 -7.06
C LYS A 58 -22.95 -17.57 -6.42
N ASP A 59 -21.65 -17.74 -6.56
CA ASP A 59 -20.86 -18.82 -5.99
C ASP A 59 -20.69 -18.65 -4.47
N THR A 60 -20.36 -19.75 -3.78
CA THR A 60 -20.23 -19.83 -2.31
C THR A 60 -19.01 -19.06 -1.76
N ILE A 61 -18.30 -18.30 -2.60
CA ILE A 61 -17.09 -17.56 -2.22
C ILE A 61 -17.51 -16.28 -1.49
N LYS A 62 -16.85 -15.99 -0.37
CA LYS A 62 -17.10 -14.78 0.41
C LYS A 62 -16.27 -13.60 -0.14
N PRO A 63 -16.77 -12.36 -0.05
CA PRO A 63 -15.99 -11.18 -0.36
C PRO A 63 -14.78 -11.06 0.59
N LEU A 64 -13.81 -10.23 0.20
CA LEU A 64 -12.71 -9.87 1.10
C LEU A 64 -13.28 -9.29 2.39
N SER A 65 -12.62 -9.60 3.52
CA SER A 65 -12.90 -8.88 4.76
C SER A 65 -12.55 -7.40 4.60
N ARG A 66 -13.17 -6.53 5.40
CA ARG A 66 -12.90 -5.08 5.36
C ARG A 66 -11.40 -4.76 5.51
N PHE A 67 -10.70 -5.46 6.40
CA PHE A 67 -9.27 -5.28 6.59
C PHE A 67 -8.47 -5.61 5.32
N GLN A 68 -8.74 -6.75 4.70
CA GLN A 68 -8.09 -7.16 3.45
C GLN A 68 -8.43 -6.21 2.30
N PHE A 69 -9.68 -5.76 2.21
CA PHE A 69 -10.10 -4.75 1.24
C PHE A 69 -9.29 -3.46 1.41
N MET A 70 -9.11 -2.99 2.64
CA MET A 70 -8.31 -1.78 2.91
C MET A 70 -6.84 -1.97 2.54
N ILE A 71 -6.24 -3.14 2.79
CA ILE A 71 -4.88 -3.46 2.34
C ILE A 71 -4.80 -3.40 0.80
N ARG A 72 -5.77 -3.99 0.10
CA ARG A 72 -5.81 -3.93 -1.37
C ARG A 72 -6.00 -2.50 -1.89
N LEU A 73 -6.85 -1.72 -1.24
CA LEU A 73 -7.10 -0.33 -1.61
C LEU A 73 -5.82 0.51 -1.47
N GLN A 74 -5.10 0.40 -0.35
CA GLN A 74 -3.85 1.15 -0.19
C GLN A 74 -2.79 0.71 -1.19
N GLU A 75 -2.66 -0.60 -1.48
CA GLU A 75 -1.72 -1.13 -2.48
C GLU A 75 -1.97 -0.47 -3.84
N GLN A 76 -3.24 -0.43 -4.27
CA GLN A 76 -3.64 0.19 -5.54
C GLN A 76 -3.38 1.70 -5.57
N LEU A 77 -3.66 2.41 -4.47
CA LEU A 77 -3.47 3.87 -4.40
C LEU A 77 -1.99 4.27 -4.42
N VAL A 78 -1.10 3.45 -3.85
CA VAL A 78 0.33 3.78 -3.78
C VAL A 78 1.15 3.23 -4.94
N GLU A 79 0.58 2.33 -5.76
CA GLU A 79 1.27 1.64 -6.85
C GLU A 79 1.94 2.61 -7.83
N ASP A 80 1.21 3.57 -8.38
CA ASP A 80 1.74 4.53 -9.36
C ASP A 80 2.85 5.40 -8.75
N CYS A 81 2.68 5.79 -7.49
CA CYS A 81 3.70 6.55 -6.75
C CYS A 81 4.98 5.72 -6.56
N MET A 82 4.83 4.43 -6.21
CA MET A 82 5.94 3.49 -6.09
C MET A 82 6.67 3.30 -7.41
N ARG A 83 5.94 3.09 -8.51
CA ARG A 83 6.50 2.96 -9.87
C ARG A 83 7.22 4.23 -10.32
N SER A 84 6.62 5.39 -10.13
CA SER A 84 7.24 6.69 -10.43
C SER A 84 8.54 6.88 -9.64
N ARG A 85 8.54 6.52 -8.35
CA ARG A 85 9.73 6.62 -7.50
C ARG A 85 10.89 5.73 -7.94
N LEU A 86 10.61 4.56 -8.52
CA LEU A 86 11.63 3.65 -9.07
C LEU A 86 12.38 4.22 -10.28
N SER A 87 11.79 5.18 -11.00
CA SER A 87 12.46 5.85 -12.12
C SER A 87 13.69 6.66 -11.69
N ASN A 88 13.78 7.03 -10.41
CA ASN A 88 14.89 7.80 -9.87
C ASN A 88 16.14 6.94 -9.70
N SER A 89 17.18 7.23 -10.51
CA SER A 89 18.46 6.52 -10.48
C SER A 89 19.26 6.70 -9.18
N LYS A 90 18.97 7.74 -8.39
CA LYS A 90 19.64 8.04 -7.11
C LYS A 90 18.93 7.41 -5.90
N LEU A 91 17.89 6.61 -6.12
CA LEU A 91 17.17 5.96 -5.03
C LEU A 91 18.10 4.99 -4.26
N PRO A 92 18.13 5.04 -2.91
CA PRO A 92 18.93 4.11 -2.13
C PRO A 92 18.57 2.65 -2.40
N HIS A 93 19.58 1.78 -2.49
CA HIS A 93 19.42 0.37 -2.85
C HIS A 93 18.35 -0.37 -2.02
N ASN A 94 18.38 -0.23 -0.69
CA ASN A 94 17.44 -0.93 0.18
C ASN A 94 16.00 -0.49 -0.05
N LEU A 95 15.79 0.81 -0.29
CA LEU A 95 14.48 1.35 -0.57
C LEU A 95 13.99 0.92 -1.96
N LYS A 96 14.88 0.89 -2.95
CA LYS A 96 14.59 0.35 -4.29
C LYS A 96 14.12 -1.10 -4.20
N LYS A 97 14.88 -1.95 -3.50
CA LYS A 97 14.54 -3.35 -3.29
C LYS A 97 13.17 -3.52 -2.59
N ASN A 98 12.93 -2.78 -1.50
CA ASN A 98 11.64 -2.86 -0.80
C ASN A 98 10.46 -2.48 -1.70
N ILE A 99 10.61 -1.45 -2.55
CA ILE A 99 9.55 -1.05 -3.49
C ILE A 99 9.35 -2.11 -4.57
N GLU A 100 10.43 -2.69 -5.10
CA GLU A 100 10.35 -3.81 -6.06
C GLU A 100 9.63 -5.03 -5.45
N ASP A 101 9.95 -5.37 -4.20
CA ASP A 101 9.31 -6.45 -3.45
C ASP A 101 7.81 -6.16 -3.23
N CYS A 102 7.45 -4.94 -2.81
CA CYS A 102 6.05 -4.52 -2.64
C CYS A 102 5.25 -4.56 -3.95
N LEU A 103 5.87 -4.22 -5.09
CA LEU A 103 5.25 -4.27 -6.41
C LEU A 103 5.23 -5.68 -7.02
N GLY A 104 5.83 -6.67 -6.35
CA GLY A 104 5.97 -8.02 -6.90
C GLY A 104 6.78 -8.06 -8.19
N ILE A 105 7.65 -7.08 -8.43
CA ILE A 105 8.57 -7.07 -9.57
C ILE A 105 9.62 -8.14 -9.28
N LYS A 106 9.31 -9.37 -9.67
CA LYS A 106 10.33 -10.41 -9.78
C LYS A 106 11.33 -9.89 -10.81
N ASN A 107 12.57 -9.63 -10.38
CA ASN A 107 13.67 -9.51 -11.33
C ASN A 107 13.68 -10.83 -12.11
N VAL A 108 13.08 -10.84 -13.30
CA VAL A 108 13.33 -11.88 -14.29
C VAL A 108 14.75 -11.61 -14.75
N THR A 109 15.72 -12.05 -13.94
CA THR A 109 17.02 -12.40 -14.47
C THR A 109 16.70 -13.43 -15.55
N GLN A 110 16.90 -13.04 -16.81
CA GLN A 110 16.71 -13.90 -17.95
C GLN A 110 17.52 -15.17 -17.70
N THR A 111 16.85 -16.29 -17.41
CA THR A 111 17.43 -17.61 -17.62
C THR A 111 17.42 -17.84 -19.13
N GLN A 112 18.37 -17.21 -19.82
CA GLN A 112 18.84 -17.70 -21.10
C GLN A 112 20.14 -18.43 -20.79
N ASP A 113 20.11 -19.75 -20.90
CA ASP A 113 21.30 -20.59 -21.01
C ASP A 113 22.16 -20.05 -22.15
N ARG A 114 23.22 -19.31 -21.79
CA ARG A 114 24.30 -18.94 -22.70
C ARG A 114 25.60 -18.92 -21.90
N PRO A 115 26.72 -19.48 -22.43
CA PRO A 115 27.92 -19.70 -21.63
C PRO A 115 28.63 -18.37 -21.36
N THR A 116 28.92 -18.14 -20.08
CA THR A 116 30.02 -17.33 -19.52
C THR A 116 30.35 -16.00 -20.22
N GLU A 117 29.63 -14.93 -19.86
CA GLU A 117 30.24 -13.60 -19.71
C GLU A 117 29.70 -12.97 -18.43
N GLU A 118 30.61 -12.59 -17.53
CA GLU A 118 30.31 -12.07 -16.19
C GLU A 118 29.46 -10.80 -16.27
N LEU A 119 28.13 -10.95 -16.10
CA LEU A 119 27.26 -9.80 -15.91
C LEU A 119 27.53 -9.22 -14.52
N SER A 120 28.42 -8.23 -14.48
CA SER A 120 28.74 -7.40 -13.32
C SER A 120 27.47 -6.89 -12.66
N SER A 121 26.96 -7.65 -11.69
CA SER A 121 25.99 -7.16 -10.72
C SER A 121 26.58 -5.87 -10.17
N LYS A 122 25.84 -4.74 -10.26
CA LYS A 122 26.36 -3.42 -9.90
C LYS A 122 26.95 -3.46 -8.49
N LYS A 123 28.27 -3.63 -8.40
CA LYS A 123 28.98 -3.82 -7.13
C LYS A 123 28.79 -2.55 -6.31
N ARG A 124 28.65 -2.71 -4.98
CA ARG A 124 28.56 -1.56 -4.08
C ARG A 124 29.78 -0.67 -4.28
N LYS A 125 29.55 0.63 -4.53
CA LYS A 125 30.60 1.62 -4.77
C LYS A 125 31.35 2.04 -3.49
N VAL A 126 30.93 1.57 -2.33
CA VAL A 126 31.48 1.94 -1.01
C VAL A 126 31.65 0.68 -0.19
N CYS A 127 32.79 0.59 0.52
CA CYS A 127 33.08 -0.48 1.47
C CYS A 127 31.99 -0.56 2.56
N SER A 128 31.60 -1.77 2.96
CA SER A 128 30.58 -2.00 3.98
C SER A 128 31.00 -1.60 5.39
N PHE A 129 32.30 -1.53 5.66
CA PHE A 129 32.86 -1.26 6.98
C PHE A 129 33.36 0.18 7.15
N CYS A 130 33.52 0.91 6.05
CA CYS A 130 34.03 2.28 6.08
C CYS A 130 32.89 3.30 6.15
N ASP A 131 33.11 4.39 6.88
CA ASP A 131 32.17 5.51 6.92
C ASP A 131 32.10 6.21 5.55
N TYR A 132 30.91 6.27 4.97
CA TYR A 132 30.67 6.87 3.66
C TYR A 132 30.98 8.37 3.63
N LYS A 133 31.08 9.04 4.78
CA LYS A 133 31.44 10.46 4.90
C LYS A 133 32.96 10.71 4.82
N LYS A 134 33.79 9.70 5.03
CA LYS A 134 35.26 9.82 5.06
C LYS A 134 35.91 9.55 3.69
N LYS A 135 35.24 9.90 2.60
CA LYS A 135 35.86 9.82 1.28
C LYS A 135 37.01 10.82 1.21
N ALA A 136 38.23 10.34 0.99
CA ALA A 136 39.32 11.20 0.58
C ALA A 136 38.91 11.87 -0.75
N ASN A 137 38.95 13.20 -0.79
CA ASN A 137 38.88 13.93 -2.04
C ASN A 137 40.25 13.79 -2.70
N ASP A 138 40.32 13.02 -3.79
CA ASP A 138 41.43 13.11 -4.74
C ASP A 138 41.20 14.30 -5.69
#